data_AF-A0A6J6GP74-F1
#
_entry.id   AF-A0A6J6GP74-F1
#
_cell.length_a   1.000
_cell.length_b   1.000
_cell.length_c   1.000
_cell.angle_alpha   90.00
_cell.angle_beta   90.00
_cell.angle_gamma   90.00
#
_symmetry.space_group_name_H-M   'P 1'
#
loop_
_entity.id
_entity.type
_entity.pdbx_description
1 polymer ?
#
loop_
_entity_poly.entity_id
_entity_poly.type
_entity_poly.pdbx_seq_one_letter_code
_entity_poly.pdbx_strand_id
1 'polypeptide(L)'
;MSQLQKSSGGRSSFNWRKLFNRLRPRREGTMSAGLILVVMVLALCVAGLLNADATLRKSNAKGDGLRNEIAKTVATVTDALHINFFRTSIDDALGKNQGTKIDVEELLRRQTEAETAAAAAEAKKVPELPAPTPSEPMKIWVGGDSITQTFGTSFQRITQSTGIFTPTLDYHVSTGLARPDYFNWPEHLVKNVLPANPAILVIMFGANDGQNMVDANNKVLERYSEPWMTEYRRRVAATMDLLKSPDNKRITIWCGPPPMGPGTKTHGMDQLNYIYWSEAQSRPWIQYFDTWPFFSDSGYQFAANLPNADGVVRGMRQKDNVHFSMVGGDRLSWAVIDRIGKLVDLSAGKVTPPPGQGPPASVVERTEVPPEMPGAE
;
A
#
# COMPACT_ATOMS: atom_id res chain seq x y z
N MET A 1 35.03 41.67 104.10
CA MET A 1 35.70 41.99 102.82
C MET A 1 36.82 41.00 102.60
N SER A 2 36.58 39.96 101.80
CA SER A 2 37.58 39.11 101.12
C SER A 2 36.84 37.93 100.48
N GLN A 3 37.33 37.52 99.31
CA GLN A 3 37.31 36.13 98.81
C GLN A 3 36.02 35.52 98.22
N LEU A 4 36.20 35.00 97.00
CA LEU A 4 35.88 33.63 96.53
C LEU A 4 34.97 33.52 95.28
N GLN A 5 35.65 33.31 94.14
CA GLN A 5 35.65 32.06 93.35
C GLN A 5 34.33 31.25 93.26
N LYS A 6 33.86 31.04 92.02
CA LYS A 6 33.27 29.79 91.46
C LYS A 6 33.03 29.98 89.95
N SER A 7 33.69 29.22 89.08
CA SER A 7 33.21 27.94 88.50
C SER A 7 31.91 28.05 87.70
N SER A 8 31.97 27.88 86.38
CA SER A 8 31.07 26.97 85.67
C SER A 8 31.69 26.48 84.36
N GLY A 9 31.60 25.17 84.14
CA GLY A 9 32.20 24.45 83.02
C GLY A 9 31.54 24.80 81.69
N GLY A 10 32.37 25.19 80.72
CA GLY A 10 31.95 25.34 79.33
C GLY A 10 31.73 23.97 78.70
N ARG A 11 30.46 23.66 78.38
CA ARG A 11 30.08 22.63 77.41
C ARG A 11 30.93 22.85 76.15
N SER A 12 31.77 21.87 75.82
CA SER A 12 32.47 21.77 74.54
C SER A 12 31.41 21.77 73.42
N SER A 13 31.11 22.96 72.89
CA SER A 13 30.25 23.11 71.73
C SER A 13 30.94 22.41 70.56
N PHE A 14 30.27 21.41 69.99
CA PHE A 14 30.71 20.77 68.77
C PHE A 14 30.76 21.84 67.69
N ASN A 15 31.95 22.38 67.46
CA ASN A 15 32.14 23.45 66.52
C ASN A 15 32.22 22.84 65.12
N TRP A 16 31.07 22.68 64.48
CA TRP A 16 30.93 22.21 63.10
C TRP A 16 31.88 22.94 62.14
N ARG A 17 32.25 24.20 62.43
CA ARG A 17 33.21 24.97 61.61
C ARG A 17 34.60 24.34 61.58
N LYS A 18 35.02 23.58 62.61
CA LYS A 18 36.30 22.84 62.58
C LYS A 18 36.30 21.70 61.55
N LEU A 19 35.15 21.08 61.24
CA LEU A 19 35.05 20.05 60.20
C LEU A 19 35.41 20.62 58.82
N PHE A 20 35.04 21.88 58.58
CA PHE A 20 35.28 22.58 57.31
C PHE A 20 36.64 23.29 57.23
N ASN A 21 37.38 23.39 58.33
CA ASN A 21 38.71 24.01 58.32
C ASN A 21 39.75 23.19 57.52
N ARG A 22 39.55 21.88 57.36
CA ARG A 22 40.40 21.03 56.49
C ARG A 22 40.09 21.15 54.99
N LEU A 23 39.03 21.87 54.62
CA LEU A 23 38.53 21.98 53.24
C LEU A 23 38.72 23.39 52.65
N ARG A 24 39.54 24.25 53.27
CA ARG A 24 39.82 25.59 52.74
C ARG A 24 40.71 25.52 51.48
N PRO A 25 40.32 26.15 50.37
CA PRO A 25 41.10 26.20 49.14
C PRO A 25 42.36 27.08 49.31
N ARG A 26 43.46 26.70 48.65
CA ARG A 26 44.76 27.40 48.77
C ARG A 26 44.87 28.64 47.84
N ARG A 27 43.83 28.94 47.05
CA ARG A 27 43.69 30.14 46.21
C ARG A 27 42.26 30.68 46.28
N GLU A 28 42.13 32.00 46.44
CA GLU A 28 40.84 32.69 46.42
C GLU A 28 40.17 32.55 45.04
N GLY A 29 38.86 32.27 45.03
CA GLY A 29 38.08 32.02 43.80
C GLY A 29 38.01 30.55 43.33
N THR A 30 38.59 29.59 44.06
CA THR A 30 38.48 28.16 43.74
C THR A 30 37.85 27.38 44.90
N MET A 31 36.94 26.43 44.65
CA MET A 31 36.44 25.52 45.68
C MET A 31 37.38 24.30 45.80
N SER A 32 37.65 23.81 47.02
CA SER A 32 38.43 22.58 47.17
C SER A 32 37.63 21.39 46.62
N ALA A 33 38.30 20.40 46.03
CA ALA A 33 37.63 19.23 45.44
C ALA A 33 36.69 18.51 46.46
N GLY A 34 37.05 18.49 47.74
CA GLY A 34 36.19 17.96 48.80
C GLY A 34 34.94 18.81 49.06
N LEU A 35 35.02 20.14 48.93
CA LEU A 35 33.86 21.02 49.02
C LEU A 35 32.95 20.87 47.78
N ILE A 36 33.53 20.72 46.59
CA ILE A 36 32.77 20.46 45.35
C ILE A 36 32.01 19.14 45.47
N LEU A 37 32.65 18.08 45.98
CA LEU A 37 32.00 16.79 46.18
C LEU A 37 30.82 16.91 47.16
N VAL A 38 30.99 17.63 48.28
CA VAL A 38 29.92 17.87 49.25
C VAL A 38 28.77 18.66 48.62
N VAL A 39 29.06 19.71 47.84
CA VAL A 39 28.05 20.51 47.13
C VAL A 39 27.32 19.67 46.07
N MET A 40 28.03 18.81 45.33
CA MET A 40 27.43 17.91 44.35
C MET A 40 26.53 16.87 45.01
N VAL A 41 26.96 16.27 46.13
CA VAL A 41 26.13 15.30 46.87
C VAL A 41 24.90 16.00 47.44
N LEU A 42 25.04 17.20 48.02
CA LEU A 42 23.90 17.99 48.47
C LEU A 42 22.95 18.35 47.33
N ALA A 43 23.47 18.78 46.18
CA ALA A 43 22.67 19.09 45.00
C ALA A 43 21.95 17.85 44.46
N LEU A 44 22.58 16.67 44.48
CA LEU A 44 21.96 15.40 44.10
C LEU A 44 20.89 14.95 45.11
N CYS A 45 21.10 15.17 46.42
CA CYS A 45 20.08 14.91 47.43
C CYS A 45 18.87 15.85 47.25
N VAL A 46 19.11 17.14 47.00
CA VAL A 46 18.04 18.12 46.71
C VAL A 46 17.32 17.77 45.41
N ALA A 47 18.04 17.41 44.36
CA ALA A 47 17.45 16.96 43.09
C ALA A 47 16.64 15.68 43.27
N GLY A 48 17.13 14.72 44.07
CA GLY A 48 16.42 13.49 44.41
C GLY A 48 15.12 13.76 45.16
N LEU A 49 15.13 14.69 46.12
CA LEU A 49 13.92 15.14 46.83
C LEU A 49 12.92 15.81 45.87
N LEU A 50 13.38 16.70 44.99
CA LEU A 50 12.52 17.40 44.01
C LEU A 50 11.92 16.48 42.94
N ASN A 51 12.53 15.32 42.67
CA ASN A 51 12.08 14.35 41.67
C ASN A 51 11.43 13.08 42.27
N ALA A 52 11.28 13.02 43.58
CA ALA A 52 10.76 11.85 44.28
C ALA A 52 9.35 11.46 43.80
N ASP A 53 8.43 12.42 43.61
CA ASP A 53 7.05 12.15 43.18
C ASP A 53 6.90 11.79 41.70
N ALA A 54 7.78 12.30 40.84
CA ALA A 54 7.85 11.87 39.44
C ALA A 54 8.35 10.41 39.33
N THR A 55 9.26 10.04 40.23
CA THR A 55 9.79 8.68 40.34
C THR A 55 8.74 7.74 40.95
N LEU A 56 7.97 8.18 41.95
CA LEU A 56 6.88 7.44 42.59
C LEU A 56 5.73 7.16 41.59
N ARG A 57 5.35 8.13 40.74
CA ARG A 57 4.37 7.92 39.66
C ARG A 57 4.86 6.91 38.62
N LYS A 58 6.15 6.93 38.27
CA LYS A 58 6.76 5.95 37.36
C LYS A 58 6.95 4.55 37.99
N SER A 59 7.18 4.45 39.30
CA SER A 59 7.31 3.14 39.98
C SER A 59 5.96 2.47 40.24
N ASN A 60 4.93 3.24 40.60
CA ASN A 60 3.56 2.73 40.74
C ASN A 60 2.99 2.19 39.42
N ALA A 61 3.42 2.71 38.27
CA ALA A 61 3.06 2.20 36.96
C ALA A 61 3.82 0.91 36.54
N LYS A 62 4.91 0.53 37.24
CA LYS A 62 5.77 -0.62 36.88
C LYS A 62 5.84 -1.75 37.92
N GLY A 63 5.22 -1.61 39.09
CA GLY A 63 4.98 -2.75 40.01
C GLY A 63 6.20 -3.28 40.79
N ASP A 64 7.27 -2.51 40.98
CA ASP A 64 8.46 -2.94 41.76
C ASP A 64 8.38 -2.51 43.24
N GLY A 65 8.08 -3.44 44.14
CA GLY A 65 7.76 -3.18 45.55
C GLY A 65 8.88 -2.53 46.40
N LEU A 66 10.15 -2.85 46.14
CA LEU A 66 11.27 -2.33 46.96
C LEU A 66 11.55 -0.84 46.72
N ARG A 67 11.30 -0.33 45.50
CA ARG A 67 11.49 1.09 45.17
C ARG A 67 10.38 1.98 45.72
N ASN A 68 9.19 1.40 45.91
CA ASN A 68 8.03 2.09 46.47
C ASN A 68 8.18 2.43 47.95
N GLU A 69 8.89 1.60 48.73
CA GLU A 69 9.12 1.86 50.16
C GLU A 69 10.05 3.06 50.37
N ILE A 70 11.19 3.10 49.67
CA ILE A 70 12.17 4.21 49.76
C ILE A 70 11.54 5.53 49.30
N ALA A 71 10.75 5.49 48.23
CA ALA A 71 10.11 6.69 47.68
C ALA A 71 9.00 7.25 48.60
N LYS A 72 8.28 6.40 49.35
CA LYS A 72 7.34 6.85 50.39
C LYS A 72 8.04 7.57 51.53
N THR A 73 9.19 7.07 51.99
CA THR A 73 9.95 7.72 53.08
C THR A 73 10.44 9.11 52.68
N VAL A 74 10.87 9.28 51.42
CA VAL A 74 11.35 10.56 50.88
C VAL A 74 10.20 11.56 50.65
N ALA A 75 9.03 11.09 50.21
CA ALA A 75 7.82 11.91 50.08
C ALA A 75 7.35 12.46 51.45
N THR A 76 7.35 11.63 52.50
CA THR A 76 6.96 12.05 53.86
C THR A 76 7.88 13.14 54.43
N VAL A 77 9.18 13.10 54.12
CA VAL A 77 10.15 14.13 54.55
C VAL A 77 9.94 15.45 53.80
N THR A 78 9.48 15.38 52.56
CA THR A 78 9.25 16.57 51.69
C THR A 78 7.96 17.31 52.09
N ASP A 79 6.93 16.58 52.51
CA ASP A 79 5.70 17.16 53.07
C ASP A 79 5.93 17.81 54.45
N ALA A 80 6.75 17.19 55.30
CA ALA A 80 7.09 17.73 56.63
C ALA A 80 7.87 19.07 56.58
N LEU A 81 8.52 19.36 55.44
CA LEU A 81 9.31 20.58 55.23
C LEU A 81 8.56 21.67 54.42
N HIS A 82 7.28 21.45 54.07
CA HIS A 82 6.45 22.39 53.30
C HIS A 82 7.07 22.91 51.98
N ILE A 83 7.97 22.13 51.36
CA ILE A 83 8.67 22.51 50.12
C ILE A 83 7.71 22.53 48.91
N ASN A 84 6.55 21.87 49.03
CA ASN A 84 5.54 21.79 47.97
C ASN A 84 4.93 23.15 47.60
N PHE A 85 4.83 24.09 48.55
CA PHE A 85 4.22 25.42 48.29
C PHE A 85 5.05 26.29 47.34
N PHE A 86 6.38 26.21 47.43
CA PHE A 86 7.27 27.00 46.56
C PHE A 86 7.28 26.49 45.13
N ARG A 87 7.11 25.18 44.94
CA ARG A 87 7.08 24.57 43.61
C ARG A 87 5.77 24.87 42.89
N THR A 88 4.63 24.69 43.55
CA THR A 88 3.31 24.95 42.94
C THR A 88 3.15 26.42 42.57
N SER A 89 3.70 27.35 43.37
CA SER A 89 3.65 28.79 43.09
C SER A 89 4.49 29.20 41.87
N ILE A 90 5.62 28.52 41.62
CA ILE A 90 6.47 28.76 40.44
C ILE A 90 5.86 28.13 39.18
N ASP A 91 5.26 26.94 39.31
CA ASP A 91 4.59 26.25 38.20
C ASP A 91 3.29 26.98 37.76
N ASP A 92 2.57 27.63 38.70
CA ASP A 92 1.42 28.49 38.40
C ASP A 92 1.84 29.83 37.76
N ALA A 93 2.91 30.47 38.25
CA ALA A 93 3.40 31.75 37.72
C ALA A 93 3.98 31.63 36.29
N LEU A 94 4.47 30.45 35.91
CA LEU A 94 4.95 30.15 34.56
C LEU A 94 3.85 29.65 33.61
N GLY A 95 2.59 29.65 34.04
CA GLY A 95 1.45 29.24 33.20
C GLY A 95 1.43 27.76 32.83
N LYS A 96 2.21 26.91 33.50
CA LYS A 96 2.30 25.46 33.19
C LYS A 96 1.08 24.66 33.65
N ASN A 97 0.20 25.27 34.45
CA ASN A 97 -1.07 24.70 34.89
C ASN A 97 -2.30 25.25 34.14
N GLN A 98 -2.13 25.89 32.97
CA GLN A 98 -3.21 26.00 31.99
C GLN A 98 -3.25 24.72 31.14
N GLY A 99 -3.96 23.72 31.66
CA GLY A 99 -4.14 22.44 30.99
C GLY A 99 -4.94 22.57 29.70
N THR A 100 -4.27 22.81 28.57
CA THR A 100 -4.71 22.19 27.32
C THR A 100 -4.56 20.68 27.50
N LYS A 101 -5.66 19.99 27.80
CA LYS A 101 -5.77 18.53 27.73
C LYS A 101 -5.67 18.08 26.27
N ILE A 102 -4.51 18.30 25.67
CA ILE A 102 -4.16 17.63 24.43
C ILE A 102 -3.29 16.46 24.88
N ASP A 103 -3.94 15.32 25.02
CA ASP A 103 -3.26 14.07 25.28
C ASP A 103 -2.32 13.79 24.09
N VAL A 104 -1.02 13.73 24.36
CA VAL A 104 0.01 13.50 23.35
C VAL A 104 -0.21 12.14 22.68
N GLU A 105 -0.75 11.16 23.39
CA GLU A 105 -1.12 9.87 22.82
C GLU A 105 -2.29 9.99 21.83
N GLU A 106 -3.26 10.86 22.13
CA GLU A 106 -4.37 11.17 21.21
C GLU A 106 -3.91 11.95 19.97
N LEU A 107 -2.92 12.86 20.11
CA LEU A 107 -2.31 13.52 18.95
C LEU A 107 -1.55 12.54 18.06
N LEU A 108 -0.75 11.67 18.67
CA LEU A 108 0.00 10.64 17.95
C LEU A 108 -0.95 9.66 17.26
N ARG A 109 -2.03 9.23 17.92
CA ARG A 109 -3.09 8.41 17.32
C ARG A 109 -3.73 9.10 16.13
N ARG A 110 -4.14 10.36 16.28
CA ARG A 110 -4.73 11.16 15.18
C ARG A 110 -3.76 11.37 14.02
N GLN A 111 -2.47 11.56 14.31
CA GLN A 111 -1.44 11.67 13.30
C GLN A 111 -1.27 10.33 12.56
N THR A 112 -1.17 9.21 13.28
CA THR A 112 -1.11 7.87 12.66
C THR A 112 -2.37 7.55 11.87
N GLU A 113 -3.55 7.92 12.34
CA GLU A 113 -4.82 7.79 11.61
C GLU A 113 -4.86 8.66 10.37
N ALA A 114 -4.37 9.91 10.45
CA ALA A 114 -4.27 10.81 9.32
C ALA A 114 -3.22 10.34 8.30
N GLU A 115 -2.08 9.83 8.74
CA GLU A 115 -1.04 9.23 7.89
C GLU A 115 -1.55 7.94 7.23
N THR A 116 -2.30 7.11 7.97
CA THR A 116 -2.96 5.91 7.42
C THR A 116 -4.04 6.28 6.41
N ALA A 117 -4.84 7.30 6.71
CA ALA A 117 -5.87 7.80 5.81
C ALA A 117 -5.27 8.46 4.56
N ALA A 118 -4.16 9.21 4.70
CA ALA A 118 -3.43 9.81 3.60
C ALA A 118 -2.77 8.74 2.73
N ALA A 119 -2.10 7.75 3.33
CA ALA A 119 -1.55 6.59 2.61
C ALA A 119 -2.66 5.78 1.91
N ALA A 120 -3.83 5.62 2.54
CA ALA A 120 -4.99 4.98 1.93
C ALA A 120 -5.61 5.82 0.79
N ALA A 121 -5.58 7.16 0.89
CA ALA A 121 -6.04 8.07 -0.15
C ALA A 121 -5.07 8.12 -1.34
N GLU A 122 -3.77 8.11 -1.08
CA GLU A 122 -2.72 8.04 -2.10
C GLU A 122 -2.72 6.67 -2.80
N ALA A 123 -2.96 5.59 -2.05
CA ALA A 123 -3.18 4.26 -2.62
C ALA A 123 -4.44 4.15 -3.50
N LYS A 124 -5.36 5.12 -3.42
CA LYS A 124 -6.57 5.21 -4.25
C LYS A 124 -6.37 6.02 -5.54
N LYS A 125 -5.22 6.68 -5.74
CA LYS A 125 -4.97 7.46 -6.95
C LYS A 125 -4.50 6.55 -8.09
N VAL A 126 -5.13 6.69 -9.27
CA VAL A 126 -4.66 6.04 -10.50
C VAL A 126 -3.21 6.48 -10.76
N PRO A 127 -2.28 5.55 -11.04
CA PRO A 127 -0.91 5.88 -11.42
C PRO A 127 -0.85 6.92 -12.54
N GLU A 128 0.01 7.92 -12.41
CA GLU A 128 0.28 8.90 -13.46
C GLU A 128 1.55 8.50 -14.20
N LEU A 129 1.44 8.26 -15.51
CA LEU A 129 2.58 7.88 -16.35
C LEU A 129 3.03 9.09 -17.19
N PRO A 130 4.35 9.29 -17.38
CA PRO A 130 4.83 10.32 -18.29
C PRO A 130 4.45 10.00 -19.74
N ALA A 131 4.23 11.04 -20.54
CA ALA A 131 4.00 10.90 -21.97
C ALA A 131 5.25 10.27 -22.65
N PRO A 132 5.12 9.15 -23.37
CA PRO A 132 6.24 8.59 -24.11
C PRO A 132 6.61 9.45 -25.32
N THR A 133 7.87 9.39 -25.72
CA THR A 133 8.36 10.04 -26.95
C THR A 133 9.15 9.06 -27.79
N PRO A 134 9.41 9.35 -29.08
CA PRO A 134 10.28 8.49 -29.88
C PRO A 134 11.72 8.36 -29.34
N SER A 135 12.24 9.37 -28.64
CA SER A 135 13.55 9.31 -27.98
C SER A 135 13.53 8.56 -26.64
N GLU A 136 12.37 8.52 -25.97
CA GLU A 136 12.15 7.84 -24.70
C GLU A 136 10.88 6.97 -24.79
N PRO A 137 10.93 5.86 -25.55
CA PRO A 137 9.76 5.01 -25.75
C PRO A 137 9.39 4.29 -24.46
N MET A 138 8.09 4.21 -24.17
CA MET A 138 7.58 3.56 -22.97
C MET A 138 7.58 2.04 -23.13
N LYS A 139 8.09 1.34 -22.12
CA LYS A 139 8.02 -0.12 -22.05
C LYS A 139 6.59 -0.57 -21.79
N ILE A 140 6.06 -1.38 -22.70
CA ILE A 140 4.74 -1.97 -22.59
C ILE A 140 4.87 -3.49 -22.73
N TRP A 141 4.11 -4.23 -21.94
CA TRP A 141 4.08 -5.68 -22.01
C TRP A 141 2.65 -6.14 -22.26
N VAL A 142 2.48 -7.14 -23.12
CA VAL A 142 1.20 -7.79 -23.38
C VAL A 142 1.35 -9.29 -23.18
N GLY A 143 0.41 -9.90 -22.48
CA GLY A 143 0.48 -11.32 -22.22
C GLY A 143 -0.75 -11.92 -21.59
N GLY A 144 -0.78 -13.24 -21.55
CA GLY A 144 -1.98 -13.97 -21.21
C GLY A 144 -2.00 -15.40 -21.72
N ASP A 145 -3.19 -15.99 -21.71
CA ASP A 145 -3.40 -17.36 -22.20
C ASP A 145 -3.42 -17.45 -23.75
N SER A 146 -3.95 -18.56 -24.29
CA SER A 146 -3.99 -18.81 -25.73
C SER A 146 -4.80 -17.76 -26.51
N ILE A 147 -5.84 -17.15 -25.94
CA ILE A 147 -6.62 -16.09 -26.60
C ILE A 147 -5.72 -14.87 -26.88
N THR A 148 -4.74 -14.64 -26.01
CA THR A 148 -3.77 -13.54 -26.16
C THR A 148 -2.77 -13.79 -27.28
N GLN A 149 -2.62 -15.00 -27.82
CA GLN A 149 -1.65 -15.28 -28.88
C GLN A 149 -1.82 -14.34 -30.08
N THR A 150 -3.00 -14.34 -30.71
CA THR A 150 -3.24 -13.55 -31.92
C THR A 150 -3.38 -12.06 -31.61
N PHE A 151 -4.10 -11.73 -30.54
CA PHE A 151 -4.23 -10.35 -30.06
C PHE A 151 -2.86 -9.74 -29.70
N GLY A 152 -2.07 -10.40 -28.88
CA GLY A 152 -0.75 -9.95 -28.46
C GLY A 152 0.24 -9.83 -29.61
N THR A 153 0.16 -10.71 -30.61
CA THR A 153 0.94 -10.57 -31.86
C THR A 153 0.57 -9.28 -32.61
N SER A 154 -0.72 -9.00 -32.78
CA SER A 154 -1.19 -7.72 -33.34
C SER A 154 -0.75 -6.53 -32.50
N PHE A 155 -0.91 -6.63 -31.19
CA PHE A 155 -0.64 -5.55 -30.25
C PHE A 155 0.84 -5.16 -30.26
N GLN A 156 1.75 -6.14 -30.21
CA GLN A 156 3.18 -5.91 -30.32
C GLN A 156 3.54 -5.20 -31.63
N ARG A 157 3.04 -5.72 -32.76
CA ARG A 157 3.28 -5.13 -34.09
C ARG A 157 2.77 -3.69 -34.17
N ILE A 158 1.54 -3.43 -33.71
CA ILE A 158 0.90 -2.12 -33.79
C ILE A 158 1.59 -1.12 -32.85
N THR A 159 1.78 -1.47 -31.58
CA THR A 159 2.47 -0.60 -30.60
C THR A 159 3.91 -0.29 -31.02
N GLN A 160 4.63 -1.24 -31.62
CA GLN A 160 5.95 -0.95 -32.18
C GLN A 160 5.88 0.08 -33.33
N SER A 161 4.85 0.00 -34.16
CA SER A 161 4.67 0.93 -35.29
C SER A 161 4.30 2.36 -34.90
N THR A 162 3.83 2.58 -33.66
CA THR A 162 3.52 3.93 -33.18
C THR A 162 4.77 4.78 -32.96
N GLY A 163 5.92 4.13 -32.75
CA GLY A 163 7.23 4.75 -32.51
C GLY A 163 7.45 5.24 -31.08
N ILE A 164 6.49 5.07 -30.18
CA ILE A 164 6.55 5.56 -28.79
C ILE A 164 6.53 4.44 -27.74
N PHE A 165 6.45 3.18 -28.17
CA PHE A 165 6.45 2.03 -27.28
C PHE A 165 7.60 1.07 -27.58
N THR A 166 8.06 0.38 -26.53
CA THR A 166 8.92 -0.81 -26.61
C THR A 166 8.13 -2.01 -26.12
N PRO A 167 7.49 -2.79 -27.03
CA PRO A 167 6.58 -3.86 -26.63
C PRO A 167 7.24 -5.22 -26.41
N THR A 168 6.83 -5.92 -25.37
CA THR A 168 7.12 -7.34 -25.12
C THR A 168 5.85 -8.16 -25.19
N LEU A 169 5.88 -9.28 -25.92
CA LEU A 169 4.80 -10.27 -26.00
C LEU A 169 5.16 -11.51 -25.20
N ASP A 170 4.24 -11.97 -24.37
CA ASP A 170 4.45 -13.13 -23.50
C ASP A 170 3.12 -13.89 -23.28
N TYR A 171 2.88 -14.93 -24.09
CA TYR A 171 1.68 -15.76 -23.97
C TYR A 171 2.04 -17.22 -23.76
N HIS A 172 1.21 -17.90 -22.97
CA HIS A 172 1.36 -19.32 -22.71
C HIS A 172 0.03 -20.05 -23.03
N VAL A 173 0.07 -20.91 -24.04
CA VAL A 173 -1.10 -21.67 -24.51
C VAL A 173 -1.57 -22.66 -23.44
N SER A 174 -2.88 -22.87 -23.35
CA SER A 174 -3.51 -23.80 -22.40
C SER A 174 -3.27 -23.45 -20.92
N THR A 175 -2.98 -22.20 -20.61
CA THR A 175 -2.79 -21.70 -19.24
C THR A 175 -3.94 -20.80 -18.79
N GLY A 176 -3.92 -20.41 -17.52
CA GLY A 176 -4.88 -19.50 -16.88
C GLY A 176 -4.57 -19.41 -15.38
N LEU A 177 -5.36 -18.67 -14.63
CA LEU A 177 -5.22 -18.54 -13.17
C LEU A 177 -5.78 -19.74 -12.39
N ALA A 178 -6.63 -20.56 -13.03
CA ALA A 178 -7.28 -21.71 -12.40
C ALA A 178 -6.32 -22.87 -12.04
N ARG A 179 -5.15 -22.99 -12.70
CA ARG A 179 -4.22 -24.12 -12.50
C ARG A 179 -2.76 -23.67 -12.34
N PRO A 180 -2.40 -23.09 -11.19
CA PRO A 180 -1.03 -22.68 -10.91
C PRO A 180 -0.06 -23.88 -10.84
N ASP A 181 -0.56 -25.10 -10.65
CA ASP A 181 0.21 -26.34 -10.75
C ASP A 181 0.67 -26.67 -12.17
N TYR A 182 -0.04 -26.16 -13.20
CA TYR A 182 0.37 -26.28 -14.60
C TYR A 182 1.22 -25.09 -15.04
N PHE A 183 0.76 -23.86 -14.78
CA PHE A 183 1.53 -22.64 -15.01
C PHE A 183 1.12 -21.56 -14.01
N ASN A 184 2.08 -21.11 -13.20
CA ASN A 184 1.84 -20.14 -12.14
C ASN A 184 2.05 -18.70 -12.65
N TRP A 185 1.01 -18.12 -13.26
CA TRP A 185 1.04 -16.73 -13.74
C TRP A 185 1.47 -15.69 -12.69
N PRO A 186 0.93 -15.68 -11.46
CA PRO A 186 1.40 -14.77 -10.41
C PRO A 186 2.91 -14.83 -10.16
N GLU A 187 3.47 -16.04 -10.08
CA GLU A 187 4.90 -16.24 -9.88
C GLU A 187 5.72 -15.79 -11.09
N HIS A 188 5.28 -16.15 -12.30
CA HIS A 188 5.92 -15.73 -13.55
C HIS A 188 5.94 -14.21 -13.71
N LEU A 189 4.82 -13.53 -13.42
CA LEU A 189 4.74 -12.07 -13.46
C LEU A 189 5.79 -11.44 -12.53
N VAL A 190 5.87 -11.91 -11.28
CA VAL A 190 6.82 -11.37 -10.29
C VAL A 190 8.27 -11.66 -10.66
N LYS A 191 8.58 -12.88 -11.13
CA LYS A 191 9.96 -13.31 -11.36
C LYS A 191 10.51 -12.89 -12.73
N ASN A 192 9.66 -12.83 -13.75
CA ASN A 192 10.10 -12.74 -15.15
C ASN A 192 9.64 -11.46 -15.84
N VAL A 193 8.52 -10.85 -15.41
CA VAL A 193 7.94 -9.68 -16.08
C VAL A 193 8.22 -8.38 -15.34
N LEU A 194 7.83 -8.31 -14.06
CA LEU A 194 7.93 -7.09 -13.25
C LEU A 194 9.37 -6.53 -13.12
N PRO A 195 10.45 -7.35 -13.07
CA PRO A 195 11.83 -6.85 -13.00
C PRO A 195 12.27 -6.02 -14.22
N ALA A 196 11.67 -6.23 -15.40
CA ALA A 196 11.93 -5.40 -16.58
C ALA A 196 11.33 -3.99 -16.49
N ASN A 197 10.50 -3.77 -15.46
CA ASN A 197 9.77 -2.56 -15.14
C ASN A 197 8.95 -1.98 -16.32
N PRO A 198 8.05 -2.77 -16.95
CA PRO A 198 7.09 -2.20 -17.88
C PRO A 198 6.20 -1.17 -17.17
N ALA A 199 5.99 -0.02 -17.80
CA ALA A 199 5.10 1.03 -17.28
C ALA A 199 3.62 0.67 -17.53
N ILE A 200 3.36 -0.09 -18.59
CA ILE A 200 2.02 -0.61 -18.91
C ILE A 200 2.08 -2.12 -19.06
N LEU A 201 1.19 -2.81 -18.38
CA LEU A 201 0.89 -4.23 -18.57
C LEU A 201 -0.48 -4.33 -19.27
N VAL A 202 -0.61 -5.20 -20.26
CA VAL A 202 -1.88 -5.54 -20.91
C VAL A 202 -2.09 -7.04 -20.73
N ILE A 203 -3.09 -7.42 -19.93
CA ILE A 203 -3.31 -8.81 -19.52
C ILE A 203 -4.66 -9.28 -20.04
N MET A 204 -4.72 -10.51 -20.58
CA MET A 204 -5.99 -11.19 -20.89
C MET A 204 -5.92 -12.68 -20.52
N PHE A 205 -6.88 -13.11 -19.71
CA PHE A 205 -7.09 -14.51 -19.32
C PHE A 205 -8.55 -14.90 -19.50
N GLY A 206 -8.82 -16.20 -19.58
CA GLY A 206 -10.16 -16.76 -19.45
C GLY A 206 -10.34 -18.10 -20.15
N ALA A 207 -9.59 -18.38 -21.21
CA ALA A 207 -9.85 -19.49 -22.13
C ALA A 207 -9.87 -20.86 -21.42
N ASN A 208 -9.01 -21.00 -20.41
CA ASN A 208 -8.78 -22.25 -19.68
C ASN A 208 -9.12 -22.10 -18.19
N ASP A 209 -9.68 -20.97 -17.79
CA ASP A 209 -9.98 -20.69 -16.40
C ASP A 209 -11.25 -21.42 -15.96
N GLY A 210 -12.21 -21.63 -16.86
CA GLY A 210 -13.46 -22.37 -16.63
C GLY A 210 -13.33 -23.89 -16.39
N GLN A 211 -12.27 -24.33 -15.74
CA GLN A 211 -12.00 -25.73 -15.38
C GLN A 211 -12.09 -25.94 -13.86
N ASN A 212 -12.27 -27.19 -13.43
CA ASN A 212 -12.25 -27.53 -12.01
C ASN A 212 -10.92 -27.13 -11.37
N MET A 213 -10.99 -26.65 -10.13
CA MET A 213 -9.82 -26.36 -9.31
C MET A 213 -9.68 -27.40 -8.20
N VAL A 214 -8.51 -27.42 -7.56
CA VAL A 214 -8.32 -28.10 -6.28
C VAL A 214 -7.96 -27.05 -5.22
N ASP A 215 -8.54 -27.18 -4.03
CA ASP A 215 -8.15 -26.37 -2.88
C ASP A 215 -6.89 -26.90 -2.20
N ALA A 216 -6.44 -26.23 -1.13
CA ALA A 216 -5.25 -26.61 -0.36
C ALA A 216 -5.35 -28.00 0.30
N ASN A 217 -6.56 -28.57 0.42
CA ASN A 217 -6.81 -29.88 1.00
C ASN A 217 -7.03 -30.97 -0.07
N ASN A 218 -6.69 -30.69 -1.33
CA ASN A 218 -6.94 -31.55 -2.50
C ASN A 218 -8.44 -31.81 -2.78
N LYS A 219 -9.35 -31.00 -2.25
CA LYS A 219 -10.77 -31.11 -2.59
C LYS A 219 -11.00 -30.47 -3.95
N VAL A 220 -11.72 -31.18 -4.82
CA VAL A 220 -12.15 -30.64 -6.11
C VAL A 220 -13.22 -29.56 -5.88
N LEU A 221 -12.96 -28.38 -6.43
CA LEU A 221 -13.91 -27.29 -6.57
C LEU A 221 -14.45 -27.37 -7.99
N GLU A 222 -15.72 -27.76 -8.12
CA GLU A 222 -16.40 -27.84 -9.41
C GLU A 222 -16.49 -26.46 -10.05
N ARG A 223 -16.17 -26.35 -11.34
CA ARG A 223 -16.18 -25.08 -12.07
C ARG A 223 -17.48 -24.31 -11.83
N TYR A 224 -17.36 -23.02 -11.57
CA TYR A 224 -18.47 -22.09 -11.31
C TYR A 224 -19.35 -22.40 -10.09
N SER A 225 -19.05 -23.41 -9.28
CA SER A 225 -19.64 -23.56 -7.95
C SER A 225 -19.23 -22.39 -7.04
N GLU A 226 -20.00 -22.10 -6.01
CA GLU A 226 -19.68 -21.03 -5.04
C GLU A 226 -18.25 -21.12 -4.46
N PRO A 227 -17.75 -22.32 -4.03
CA PRO A 227 -16.35 -22.46 -3.61
C PRO A 227 -15.34 -22.16 -4.72
N TRP A 228 -15.66 -22.52 -5.97
CA TRP A 228 -14.80 -22.23 -7.13
C TRP A 228 -14.77 -20.73 -7.42
N MET A 229 -15.93 -20.06 -7.43
CA MET A 229 -16.04 -18.61 -7.64
C MET A 229 -15.26 -17.84 -6.58
N THR A 230 -15.36 -18.28 -5.33
CA THR A 230 -14.62 -17.70 -4.19
C THR A 230 -13.11 -17.84 -4.38
N GLU A 231 -12.62 -19.04 -4.68
CA GLU A 231 -11.19 -19.28 -4.86
C GLU A 231 -10.64 -18.58 -6.10
N TYR A 232 -11.40 -18.55 -7.19
CA TYR A 232 -10.98 -17.90 -8.43
C TYR A 232 -10.86 -16.38 -8.23
N ARG A 233 -11.87 -15.76 -7.59
CA ARG A 233 -11.83 -14.35 -7.19
C ARG A 233 -10.62 -14.04 -6.32
N ARG A 234 -10.31 -14.90 -5.33
CA ARG A 234 -9.12 -14.74 -4.48
C ARG A 234 -7.83 -14.73 -5.30
N ARG A 235 -7.70 -15.59 -6.31
CA ARG A 235 -6.51 -15.64 -7.20
C ARG A 235 -6.40 -14.40 -8.08
N VAL A 236 -7.51 -13.93 -8.66
CA VAL A 236 -7.55 -12.68 -9.43
C VAL A 236 -7.11 -11.51 -8.57
N ALA A 237 -7.72 -11.35 -7.40
CA ALA A 237 -7.41 -10.31 -6.43
C ALA A 237 -5.91 -10.30 -6.08
N ALA A 238 -5.37 -11.46 -5.68
CA ALA A 238 -3.97 -11.60 -5.34
C ALA A 238 -3.04 -11.29 -6.53
N THR A 239 -3.40 -11.70 -7.74
CA THR A 239 -2.63 -11.40 -8.95
C THR A 239 -2.61 -9.89 -9.19
N MET A 240 -3.77 -9.24 -9.14
CA MET A 240 -3.88 -7.79 -9.31
C MET A 240 -3.08 -7.01 -8.25
N ASP A 241 -3.06 -7.48 -7.00
CA ASP A 241 -2.29 -6.86 -5.91
C ASP A 241 -0.77 -6.92 -6.18
N LEU A 242 -0.27 -8.03 -6.75
CA LEU A 242 1.15 -8.18 -7.11
C LEU A 242 1.58 -7.22 -8.23
N LEU A 243 0.65 -6.71 -9.04
CA LEU A 243 0.96 -5.83 -10.17
C LEU A 243 1.14 -4.36 -9.75
N LYS A 244 0.83 -4.01 -8.50
CA LYS A 244 1.06 -2.66 -7.98
C LYS A 244 2.56 -2.36 -7.97
N SER A 245 2.99 -1.29 -8.64
CA SER A 245 4.38 -0.87 -8.51
C SER A 245 4.63 -0.13 -7.19
N PRO A 246 5.80 -0.29 -6.56
CA PRO A 246 6.13 0.41 -5.32
C PRO A 246 6.13 1.94 -5.44
N ASP A 247 6.36 2.46 -6.64
CA ASP A 247 6.46 3.89 -6.95
C ASP A 247 5.18 4.48 -7.59
N ASN A 248 4.11 3.68 -7.71
CA ASN A 248 2.85 4.07 -8.34
C ASN A 248 3.02 4.60 -9.78
N LYS A 249 3.93 4.01 -10.56
CA LYS A 249 4.25 4.34 -11.97
C LYS A 249 4.00 3.16 -12.93
N ARG A 250 3.03 2.30 -12.60
CA ARG A 250 2.61 1.20 -13.47
C ARG A 250 1.11 1.08 -13.53
N ILE A 251 0.57 1.00 -14.73
CA ILE A 251 -0.84 0.70 -14.97
C ILE A 251 -0.95 -0.69 -15.60
N THR A 252 -1.94 -1.47 -15.18
CA THR A 252 -2.35 -2.70 -15.85
C THR A 252 -3.68 -2.49 -16.53
N ILE A 253 -3.76 -2.67 -17.85
CA ILE A 253 -5.01 -2.84 -18.56
C ILE A 253 -5.40 -4.32 -18.48
N TRP A 254 -6.37 -4.64 -17.62
CA TRP A 254 -6.90 -6.00 -17.48
C TRP A 254 -8.05 -6.18 -18.47
N CYS A 255 -7.76 -6.77 -19.62
CA CYS A 255 -8.74 -6.99 -20.67
C CYS A 255 -9.62 -8.18 -20.31
N GLY A 256 -10.92 -7.94 -20.18
CA GLY A 256 -11.89 -9.01 -20.06
C GLY A 256 -11.90 -9.91 -21.29
N PRO A 257 -12.04 -11.24 -21.19
CA PRO A 257 -12.22 -12.09 -22.36
C PRO A 257 -13.57 -11.77 -23.03
N PRO A 258 -13.62 -11.75 -24.36
CA PRO A 258 -14.85 -11.46 -25.09
C PRO A 258 -15.81 -12.66 -25.10
N PRO A 259 -17.03 -12.54 -25.65
CA PRO A 259 -17.91 -13.68 -25.86
C PRO A 259 -17.22 -14.79 -26.67
N MET A 260 -17.47 -16.03 -26.28
CA MET A 260 -17.12 -17.22 -27.05
C MET A 260 -18.33 -17.67 -27.85
N GLY A 261 -18.10 -18.23 -29.03
CA GLY A 261 -19.20 -18.61 -29.91
C GLY A 261 -19.59 -20.07 -29.81
N PRO A 262 -20.60 -20.49 -30.59
CA PRO A 262 -21.21 -21.81 -30.47
C PRO A 262 -20.21 -22.94 -30.78
N GLY A 263 -20.44 -24.10 -30.12
CA GLY A 263 -19.66 -25.33 -30.34
C GLY A 263 -18.31 -25.39 -29.63
N THR A 264 -17.92 -24.32 -28.92
CA THR A 264 -16.76 -24.33 -28.02
C THR A 264 -17.06 -25.10 -26.72
N LYS A 265 -16.01 -25.38 -25.94
CA LYS A 265 -16.09 -25.83 -24.54
C LYS A 265 -15.69 -24.73 -23.54
N THR A 266 -15.32 -23.55 -24.04
CA THR A 266 -14.90 -22.39 -23.25
C THR A 266 -16.12 -21.49 -23.02
N HIS A 267 -16.65 -21.49 -21.79
CA HIS A 267 -17.88 -20.77 -21.40
C HIS A 267 -17.63 -19.90 -20.17
N GLY A 268 -18.66 -19.19 -19.67
CA GLY A 268 -18.62 -18.46 -18.39
C GLY A 268 -17.75 -17.21 -18.39
N MET A 269 -17.49 -16.63 -19.57
CA MET A 269 -16.67 -15.41 -19.69
C MET A 269 -17.31 -14.22 -19.00
N ASP A 270 -18.63 -14.15 -18.93
CA ASP A 270 -19.39 -13.14 -18.20
C ASP A 270 -19.11 -13.20 -16.69
N GLN A 271 -19.11 -14.39 -16.10
CA GLN A 271 -18.77 -14.61 -14.69
C GLN A 271 -17.32 -14.22 -14.39
N LEU A 272 -16.37 -14.57 -15.28
CA LEU A 272 -14.97 -14.14 -15.14
C LEU A 272 -14.85 -12.62 -15.26
N ASN A 273 -15.52 -12.02 -16.25
CA ASN A 273 -15.54 -10.58 -16.47
C ASN A 273 -16.10 -9.83 -15.26
N TYR A 274 -17.17 -10.33 -14.64
CA TYR A 274 -17.72 -9.74 -13.43
C TYR A 274 -16.72 -9.76 -12.27
N ILE A 275 -16.02 -10.88 -12.07
CA ILE A 275 -14.94 -10.97 -11.08
C ILE A 275 -13.85 -9.95 -11.39
N TYR A 276 -13.35 -9.89 -12.63
CA TYR A 276 -12.29 -8.98 -13.01
C TYR A 276 -12.68 -7.51 -12.83
N TRP A 277 -13.86 -7.13 -13.32
CA TRP A 277 -14.39 -5.77 -13.21
C TRP A 277 -14.59 -5.36 -11.74
N SER A 278 -15.20 -6.24 -10.93
CA SER A 278 -15.47 -5.94 -9.51
C SER A 278 -14.21 -5.86 -8.66
N GLU A 279 -13.22 -6.74 -8.88
CA GLU A 279 -11.94 -6.68 -8.17
C GLU A 279 -11.09 -5.47 -8.59
N ALA A 280 -11.20 -5.00 -9.84
CA ALA A 280 -10.48 -3.82 -10.29
C ALA A 280 -10.99 -2.51 -9.63
N GLN A 281 -12.25 -2.44 -9.19
CA GLN A 281 -12.84 -1.21 -8.63
C GLN A 281 -12.08 -0.68 -7.40
N SER A 282 -11.47 -1.58 -6.61
CA SER A 282 -10.71 -1.21 -5.41
C SER A 282 -9.20 -1.05 -5.68
N ARG A 283 -8.74 -1.20 -6.92
CA ARG A 283 -7.32 -1.27 -7.31
C ARG A 283 -7.02 -0.28 -8.44
N PRO A 284 -6.72 0.99 -8.14
CA PRO A 284 -6.54 2.03 -9.17
C PRO A 284 -5.43 1.77 -10.19
N TRP A 285 -4.42 0.97 -9.84
CA TRP A 285 -3.36 0.54 -10.76
C TRP A 285 -3.83 -0.53 -11.76
N ILE A 286 -5.04 -1.06 -11.57
CA ILE A 286 -5.73 -1.95 -12.50
C ILE A 286 -6.85 -1.18 -13.18
N GLN A 287 -6.84 -1.21 -14.50
CA GLN A 287 -7.85 -0.62 -15.36
C GLN A 287 -8.50 -1.77 -16.10
N TYR A 288 -9.67 -2.20 -15.64
CA TYR A 288 -10.44 -3.19 -16.37
C TYR A 288 -10.88 -2.60 -17.71
N PHE A 289 -10.71 -3.38 -18.79
CA PHE A 289 -11.14 -3.02 -20.13
C PHE A 289 -12.17 -4.04 -20.61
N ASP A 290 -13.40 -3.56 -20.82
CA ASP A 290 -14.52 -4.40 -21.24
C ASP A 290 -14.47 -4.67 -22.75
N THR A 291 -13.96 -5.85 -23.14
CA THR A 291 -13.84 -6.21 -24.56
C THR A 291 -15.16 -6.70 -25.17
N TRP A 292 -16.19 -6.94 -24.36
CA TRP A 292 -17.42 -7.59 -24.80
C TRP A 292 -18.12 -6.87 -25.97
N PRO A 293 -18.35 -5.55 -25.91
CA PRO A 293 -19.03 -4.82 -26.99
C PRO A 293 -18.22 -4.79 -28.30
N PHE A 294 -16.90 -5.01 -28.22
CA PHE A 294 -16.02 -5.01 -29.39
C PHE A 294 -16.17 -6.27 -30.23
N PHE A 295 -16.74 -7.33 -29.67
CA PHE A 295 -16.85 -8.66 -30.28
C PHE A 295 -18.24 -9.28 -30.13
N SER A 296 -19.24 -8.44 -29.93
CA SER A 296 -20.64 -8.83 -29.93
C SER A 296 -21.45 -7.99 -30.90
N ASP A 297 -22.64 -8.48 -31.23
CA ASP A 297 -23.65 -7.70 -31.93
C ASP A 297 -24.34 -6.69 -31.00
N SER A 298 -25.34 -5.98 -31.51
CA SER A 298 -26.11 -5.00 -30.72
C SER A 298 -26.91 -5.60 -29.57
N GLY A 299 -27.14 -6.93 -29.57
CA GLY A 299 -27.76 -7.67 -28.47
C GLY A 299 -26.74 -8.27 -27.51
N TYR A 300 -25.47 -7.86 -27.59
CA TYR A 300 -24.35 -8.40 -26.84
C TYR A 300 -24.11 -9.91 -27.05
N GLN A 301 -24.62 -10.48 -28.14
CA GLN A 301 -24.38 -11.87 -28.51
C GLN A 301 -23.05 -12.02 -29.26
N PHE A 302 -22.44 -13.20 -29.19
CA PHE A 302 -21.23 -13.51 -29.96
C PHE A 302 -21.38 -13.15 -31.44
N ALA A 303 -20.38 -12.43 -31.98
CA ALA A 303 -20.30 -12.11 -33.40
C ALA A 303 -18.97 -12.55 -34.01
N ALA A 304 -19.01 -13.57 -34.88
CA ALA A 304 -17.83 -14.02 -35.62
C ALA A 304 -17.37 -13.02 -36.67
N ASN A 305 -18.27 -12.16 -37.17
CA ASN A 305 -17.99 -11.13 -38.16
C ASN A 305 -18.59 -9.79 -37.73
N LEU A 306 -17.82 -8.71 -37.84
CA LEU A 306 -18.27 -7.36 -37.47
C LEU A 306 -17.70 -6.31 -38.45
N PRO A 307 -18.38 -5.17 -38.64
CA PRO A 307 -17.81 -4.04 -39.37
C PRO A 307 -16.73 -3.35 -38.53
N ASN A 308 -15.64 -2.93 -39.17
CA ASN A 308 -14.70 -1.96 -38.60
C ASN A 308 -15.15 -0.52 -38.92
N ALA A 309 -14.36 0.48 -38.56
CA ALA A 309 -14.71 1.89 -38.73
C ALA A 309 -14.96 2.30 -40.20
N ASP A 310 -14.43 1.55 -41.16
CA ASP A 310 -14.74 1.72 -42.60
C ASP A 310 -16.08 1.08 -43.03
N GLY A 311 -16.83 0.48 -42.11
CA GLY A 311 -18.12 -0.19 -42.36
C GLY A 311 -18.00 -1.57 -43.00
N VAL A 312 -16.80 -2.03 -43.35
CA VAL A 312 -16.61 -3.33 -44.02
C VAL A 312 -16.58 -4.45 -43.00
N VAL A 313 -17.49 -5.41 -43.17
CA VAL A 313 -17.62 -6.60 -42.32
C VAL A 313 -16.44 -7.55 -42.56
N ARG A 314 -15.79 -7.97 -41.47
CA ARG A 314 -14.64 -8.88 -41.49
C ARG A 314 -14.76 -9.93 -40.40
N GLY A 315 -14.13 -11.08 -40.61
CA GLY A 315 -14.06 -12.14 -39.60
C GLY A 315 -13.19 -11.73 -38.41
N MET A 316 -13.77 -11.72 -37.23
CA MET A 316 -13.14 -11.34 -35.95
C MET A 316 -12.61 -12.54 -35.17
N ARG A 317 -13.09 -13.73 -35.49
CA ARG A 317 -12.78 -14.99 -34.80
C ARG A 317 -12.21 -16.02 -35.77
N GLN A 318 -11.44 -16.95 -35.22
CA GLN A 318 -11.06 -18.18 -35.91
C GLN A 318 -12.23 -19.17 -35.92
N LYS A 319 -12.07 -20.28 -36.64
CA LYS A 319 -13.11 -21.30 -36.83
C LYS A 319 -13.57 -21.97 -35.52
N ASP A 320 -12.76 -21.92 -34.48
CA ASP A 320 -13.08 -22.49 -33.16
C ASP A 320 -13.97 -21.59 -32.30
N ASN A 321 -14.29 -20.38 -32.78
CA ASN A 321 -15.09 -19.38 -32.08
C ASN A 321 -14.52 -18.92 -30.72
N VAL A 322 -13.24 -19.20 -30.45
CA VAL A 322 -12.51 -18.80 -29.24
C VAL A 322 -11.42 -17.80 -29.58
N HIS A 323 -10.53 -18.14 -30.50
CA HIS A 323 -9.36 -17.33 -30.80
C HIS A 323 -9.69 -16.19 -31.76
N PHE A 324 -8.96 -15.08 -31.64
CA PHE A 324 -9.09 -13.97 -32.57
C PHE A 324 -8.53 -14.34 -33.95
N SER A 325 -9.16 -13.84 -35.01
CA SER A 325 -8.48 -13.70 -36.30
C SER A 325 -7.44 -12.58 -36.21
N MET A 326 -6.61 -12.40 -37.24
CA MET A 326 -5.71 -11.25 -37.25
C MET A 326 -6.44 -9.91 -37.28
N VAL A 327 -7.57 -9.83 -37.99
CA VAL A 327 -8.41 -8.63 -38.00
C VAL A 327 -9.00 -8.35 -36.62
N GLY A 328 -9.45 -9.39 -35.90
CA GLY A 328 -9.93 -9.26 -34.53
C GLY A 328 -8.83 -8.80 -33.57
N GLY A 329 -7.62 -9.35 -33.71
CA GLY A 329 -6.46 -8.94 -32.92
C GLY A 329 -6.09 -7.48 -33.15
N ASP A 330 -6.11 -7.02 -34.41
CA ASP A 330 -5.86 -5.61 -34.76
C ASP A 330 -6.93 -4.69 -34.18
N ARG A 331 -8.22 -5.07 -34.29
CA ARG A 331 -9.36 -4.33 -33.71
C ARG A 331 -9.23 -4.15 -32.21
N LEU A 332 -8.94 -5.24 -31.48
CA LEU A 332 -8.73 -5.16 -30.03
C LEU A 332 -7.50 -4.33 -29.68
N SER A 333 -6.42 -4.45 -30.46
CA SER A 333 -5.20 -3.68 -30.21
C SER A 333 -5.44 -2.18 -30.27
N TRP A 334 -6.15 -1.71 -31.29
CA TRP A 334 -6.49 -0.30 -31.41
C TRP A 334 -7.45 0.17 -30.32
N ALA A 335 -8.40 -0.67 -29.90
CA ALA A 335 -9.29 -0.35 -28.78
C ALA A 335 -8.53 -0.22 -27.45
N VAL A 336 -7.55 -1.10 -27.19
CA VAL A 336 -6.68 -1.02 -26.01
C VAL A 336 -5.75 0.21 -26.08
N ILE A 337 -5.21 0.55 -27.25
CA ILE A 337 -4.40 1.77 -27.42
C ILE A 337 -5.24 3.03 -27.16
N ASP A 338 -6.48 3.08 -27.65
CA ASP A 338 -7.43 4.17 -27.33
C ASP A 338 -7.68 4.25 -25.81
N ARG A 339 -7.88 3.10 -25.15
CA ARG A 339 -8.03 3.05 -23.69
C ARG A 339 -6.79 3.60 -22.97
N ILE A 340 -5.59 3.24 -23.41
CA ILE A 340 -4.34 3.77 -22.84
C ILE A 340 -4.25 5.29 -23.08
N GLY A 341 -4.65 5.77 -24.27
CA GLY A 341 -4.67 7.19 -24.62
C GLY A 341 -5.56 8.07 -23.74
N LYS A 342 -6.55 7.48 -23.05
CA LYS A 342 -7.38 8.17 -22.04
C LYS A 342 -6.66 8.36 -20.70
N LEU A 343 -5.56 7.63 -20.47
CA LEU A 343 -4.80 7.62 -19.23
C LEU A 343 -3.41 8.26 -19.38
N VAL A 344 -2.84 8.19 -20.58
CA VAL A 344 -1.49 8.67 -20.90
C VAL A 344 -1.56 9.46 -22.20
N ASP A 345 -0.90 10.60 -22.26
CA ASP A 345 -0.78 11.36 -23.51
C ASP A 345 0.11 10.60 -24.50
N LEU A 346 -0.49 10.11 -25.59
CA LEU A 346 0.19 9.37 -26.66
C LEU A 346 0.41 10.20 -27.93
N SER A 347 0.21 11.52 -27.87
CA SER A 347 0.22 12.42 -29.03
C SER A 347 1.54 12.45 -29.83
N ALA A 348 2.66 12.07 -29.19
CA ALA A 348 3.96 11.95 -29.84
C ALA A 348 4.08 10.73 -30.78
N GLY A 349 3.10 9.81 -30.75
CA GLY A 349 3.09 8.58 -31.54
C GLY A 349 2.00 8.53 -32.59
N LYS A 350 2.13 7.59 -33.53
CA LYS A 350 1.10 7.31 -34.54
C LYS A 350 0.02 6.40 -33.96
N VAL A 351 -0.92 6.98 -33.22
CA VAL A 351 -1.95 6.22 -32.48
C VAL A 351 -3.36 6.27 -33.10
N THR A 352 -3.51 6.85 -34.28
CA THR A 352 -4.78 6.82 -35.02
C THR A 352 -4.91 5.49 -35.79
N PRO A 353 -5.98 4.70 -35.56
CA PRO A 353 -6.16 3.45 -36.26
C PRO A 353 -6.46 3.67 -37.75
N PRO A 354 -5.93 2.84 -38.67
CA PRO A 354 -6.49 2.73 -40.01
C PRO A 354 -7.99 2.36 -39.92
N PRO A 355 -8.88 2.97 -40.72
CA PRO A 355 -10.32 2.71 -40.63
C PRO A 355 -10.72 1.24 -40.75
N GLY A 356 -9.98 0.45 -41.53
CA GLY A 356 -10.22 -0.99 -41.69
C GLY A 356 -9.69 -1.86 -40.55
N GLN A 357 -9.04 -1.28 -39.54
CA GLN A 357 -8.48 -2.01 -38.40
C GLN A 357 -9.15 -1.63 -37.08
N GLY A 358 -9.54 -0.37 -36.87
CA GLY A 358 -10.19 0.07 -35.65
C GLY A 358 -11.69 -0.31 -35.57
N PRO A 359 -12.25 -0.44 -34.36
CA PRO A 359 -13.70 -0.56 -34.19
C PRO A 359 -14.42 0.73 -34.63
N PRO A 360 -15.70 0.67 -35.02
CA PRO A 360 -16.52 1.86 -35.22
C PRO A 360 -16.56 2.72 -33.94
N ALA A 361 -16.60 4.04 -34.09
CA ALA A 361 -16.63 4.98 -32.96
C ALA A 361 -17.86 4.83 -32.04
N SER A 362 -18.94 4.21 -32.54
CA SER A 362 -20.13 3.89 -31.76
C SER A 362 -19.95 2.73 -30.79
N VAL A 363 -18.89 1.94 -30.93
CA VAL A 363 -18.58 0.82 -30.04
C VAL A 363 -17.80 1.33 -28.83
N VAL A 364 -18.41 1.21 -27.66
CA VAL A 364 -17.84 1.69 -26.39
C VAL A 364 -17.98 0.61 -25.31
N GLU A 365 -17.12 0.68 -24.30
CA GLU A 365 -17.17 -0.18 -23.11
C GLU A 365 -18.49 0.00 -22.35
N ARG A 366 -18.98 -1.07 -21.71
CA ARG A 366 -20.05 -0.93 -20.72
C ARG A 366 -19.49 -0.26 -19.47
N THR A 367 -20.30 0.59 -18.84
CA THR A 367 -19.93 1.25 -17.57
C THR A 367 -20.00 0.29 -16.38
N GLU A 368 -20.89 -0.71 -16.47
CA GLU A 368 -21.06 -1.76 -15.48
C GLU A 368 -21.04 -3.12 -16.19
N VAL A 369 -20.41 -4.10 -15.55
CA VAL A 369 -20.39 -5.48 -16.04
C VAL A 369 -21.36 -6.28 -15.17
N PRO A 370 -22.45 -6.84 -15.75
CA PRO A 370 -23.36 -7.67 -14.99
C PRO A 370 -22.72 -9.04 -14.68
N PRO A 371 -23.16 -9.72 -13.61
CA PRO A 371 -22.67 -11.05 -13.25
C PRO A 371 -23.00 -12.13 -14.29
N GLU A 372 -24.07 -11.92 -15.06
CA GLU A 372 -24.52 -12.81 -16.12
C GLU A 372 -24.83 -11.98 -17.38
N MET A 373 -24.50 -12.53 -18.54
CA MET A 373 -24.83 -11.93 -19.83
C MET A 373 -25.80 -12.81 -20.61
N PRO A 374 -26.83 -12.22 -21.25
CA PRO A 374 -27.71 -12.98 -22.14
C PRO A 374 -26.90 -13.74 -23.20
N GLY A 375 -27.13 -15.04 -23.33
CA GLY A 375 -26.48 -15.89 -24.35
C GLY A 375 -24.98 -16.17 -24.12
N ALA A 376 -24.49 -15.99 -22.89
CA ALA A 376 -23.14 -16.37 -22.48
C ALA A 376 -22.97 -17.85 -22.09
N GLU A 377 -24.03 -18.66 -22.26
CA GLU A 377 -24.10 -20.09 -21.88
C GLU A 377 -23.03 -20.98 -22.54
#